data_AF-A0A538RBA2-F1
#
_entry.id   AF-A0A538RBA2-F1
#
_cell.length_a   1.000
_cell.length_b   1.000
_cell.length_c   1.000
_cell.angle_alpha   90.00
_cell.angle_beta   90.00
_cell.angle_gamma   90.00
#
_symmetry.space_group_name_H-M   'P 1'
#
loop_
_entity.id
_entity.type
_entity.pdbx_description
1 polymer ?
#
loop_
_entity_poly.entity_id
_entity_poly.type
_entity_poly.pdbx_seq_one_letter_code
_entity_poly.pdbx_strand_id
1 'polypeptide(L)'
;MRADSGRDAKRLGAIEPSQGTRPMTAPPAIRSPLRWRRLLIGGAVIWVLMLAAFVMTGNIAMLPAIALIGAGVVPFAVVLRNGERLAGTGLILDDLLYAFLYGGAVGILIGGFMDAEVGRHVSRRSLLLSAGLIEEAAKGVALLVVAWRLPARSMRAGMYLGAAVGAGFATLETTFYALDGMLSSSNKLHTDAGAVLVQLVAAPSGSRLRSLAST
;
A
#
# COMPACT_ATOMS: atom_id res chain seq x y z
N MET A 1 -35.22 -77.18 29.14
CA MET A 1 -34.15 -76.38 29.76
C MET A 1 -33.39 -75.70 28.62
N ARG A 2 -33.85 -74.57 28.09
CA ARG A 2 -33.71 -73.15 28.52
C ARG A 2 -32.26 -72.69 28.70
N ALA A 3 -31.93 -71.69 27.88
CA ALA A 3 -30.65 -71.05 27.62
C ALA A 3 -30.22 -70.08 28.73
N ASP A 4 -28.90 -69.89 28.87
CA ASP A 4 -28.30 -68.73 29.52
C ASP A 4 -27.68 -67.83 28.44
N SER A 5 -28.49 -66.94 27.91
CA SER A 5 -28.11 -65.75 27.15
C SER A 5 -28.41 -64.57 28.06
N GLY A 6 -27.43 -64.19 28.89
CA GLY A 6 -27.72 -63.33 30.04
C GLY A 6 -26.59 -62.43 30.54
N ARG A 7 -25.50 -62.21 29.78
CA ARG A 7 -24.38 -61.39 30.28
C ARG A 7 -23.97 -60.14 29.49
N ASP A 8 -24.54 -59.87 28.33
CA ASP A 8 -24.10 -58.73 27.49
C ASP A 8 -25.13 -57.61 27.29
N ALA A 9 -26.23 -57.59 28.06
CA ALA A 9 -27.31 -56.61 27.87
C ALA A 9 -27.30 -55.39 28.83
N LYS A 10 -26.24 -55.19 29.64
CA LYS A 10 -26.22 -54.09 30.64
C LYS A 10 -25.11 -53.05 30.46
N ARG A 11 -24.57 -52.90 29.24
CA ARG A 11 -23.69 -51.79 28.84
C ARG A 11 -24.21 -51.04 27.61
N LEU A 12 -25.54 -50.92 27.49
CA LEU A 12 -26.22 -50.05 26.53
C LEU A 12 -27.06 -49.06 27.32
N GLY A 13 -26.49 -47.89 27.64
CA GLY A 13 -27.22 -46.89 28.42
C GLY A 13 -26.37 -45.73 28.90
N ALA A 14 -25.73 -45.01 27.97
CA ALA A 14 -25.35 -43.60 28.14
C ALA A 14 -24.93 -43.03 26.77
N ILE A 15 -25.89 -42.92 25.85
CA ILE A 15 -25.73 -41.99 24.73
C ILE A 15 -26.05 -40.62 25.31
N GLU A 16 -25.02 -39.82 25.57
CA GLU A 16 -25.20 -38.41 25.90
C GLU A 16 -25.93 -37.71 24.74
N PRO A 17 -26.92 -36.84 25.01
CA PRO A 17 -27.56 -36.06 23.97
C PRO A 17 -26.53 -35.13 23.32
N SER A 18 -26.51 -35.17 21.98
CA SER A 18 -25.69 -34.36 21.09
C SER A 18 -25.54 -32.92 21.57
N GLN A 19 -24.36 -32.62 22.13
CA GLN A 19 -23.92 -31.26 22.38
C GLN A 19 -24.03 -30.49 21.06
N GLY A 20 -24.88 -29.47 21.08
CA GLY A 20 -25.37 -28.79 19.89
C GLY A 20 -24.24 -28.40 18.95
N THR A 21 -24.52 -28.54 17.65
CA THR A 21 -23.77 -27.86 16.60
C THR A 21 -23.76 -26.38 16.96
N ARG A 22 -22.67 -25.90 17.60
CA ARG A 22 -22.45 -24.47 17.75
C ARG A 22 -22.58 -23.92 16.33
N PRO A 23 -23.49 -22.98 16.03
CA PRO A 23 -23.43 -22.32 14.75
C PRO A 23 -22.00 -21.79 14.65
N MET A 24 -21.26 -22.26 13.65
CA MET A 24 -20.00 -21.64 13.29
C MET A 24 -20.36 -20.19 12.98
N THR A 25 -20.21 -19.31 13.97
CA THR A 25 -20.40 -17.88 13.78
C THR A 25 -19.37 -17.49 12.74
N ALA A 26 -19.84 -17.34 11.51
CA ALA A 26 -19.07 -16.75 10.45
C ALA A 26 -18.43 -15.47 11.03
N PRO A 27 -17.12 -15.24 10.82
CA PRO A 27 -16.47 -14.04 11.30
C PRO A 27 -17.32 -12.83 10.92
N PRO A 28 -17.54 -11.87 11.83
CA PRO A 28 -18.43 -10.75 11.56
C PRO A 28 -17.94 -10.06 10.29
N ALA A 29 -18.76 -10.12 9.23
CA ALA A 29 -18.52 -9.35 8.01
C ALA A 29 -18.28 -7.90 8.44
N ILE A 30 -17.15 -7.31 8.06
CA ILE A 30 -16.81 -5.93 8.42
C ILE A 30 -17.94 -5.02 7.91
N ARG A 31 -18.79 -4.55 8.83
CA ARG A 31 -20.11 -3.95 8.52
C ARG A 31 -20.09 -2.47 8.10
N SER A 32 -18.94 -1.87 7.80
CA SER A 32 -18.91 -0.44 7.42
C SER A 32 -18.30 -0.24 6.02
N PRO A 33 -19.11 -0.14 4.95
CA PRO A 33 -18.67 0.02 3.55
C PRO A 33 -18.09 1.43 3.24
N LEU A 34 -17.58 2.11 4.27
CA LEU A 34 -17.19 3.52 4.25
C LEU A 34 -15.81 3.76 4.86
N ARG A 35 -15.05 2.70 5.21
CA ARG A 35 -13.74 2.87 5.85
C ARG A 35 -12.77 3.60 4.93
N TRP A 36 -12.79 3.26 3.64
CA TRP A 36 -11.95 3.92 2.65
C TRP A 36 -12.29 5.41 2.49
N ARG A 37 -13.58 5.79 2.57
CA ARG A 37 -14.00 7.19 2.52
C ARG A 37 -13.56 7.95 3.75
N ARG A 38 -13.75 7.37 4.94
CA ARG A 38 -13.31 7.97 6.21
C ARG A 38 -11.80 8.17 6.23
N LEU A 39 -11.04 7.20 5.74
CA LEU A 39 -9.59 7.33 5.59
C LEU A 39 -9.22 8.42 4.57
N LEU A 40 -9.86 8.43 3.41
CA LEU A 40 -9.58 9.41 2.36
C LEU A 40 -9.82 10.84 2.85
N ILE A 41 -10.99 11.09 3.46
CA ILE A 41 -11.37 12.40 3.98
C ILE A 41 -10.49 12.76 5.19
N GLY A 42 -10.40 11.87 6.19
CA GLY A 42 -9.62 12.13 7.40
C GLY A 42 -8.14 12.32 7.10
N GLY A 43 -7.58 11.49 6.22
CA GLY A 43 -6.20 11.59 5.75
C GLY A 43 -5.94 12.87 4.96
N ALA A 44 -6.85 13.29 4.07
CA ALA A 44 -6.73 14.56 3.36
C ALA A 44 -6.79 15.75 4.32
N VAL A 45 -7.70 15.73 5.30
CA VAL A 45 -7.77 16.76 6.36
C VAL A 45 -6.48 16.81 7.15
N ILE A 46 -5.97 15.67 7.62
CA ILE A 46 -4.69 15.58 8.34
C ILE A 46 -3.56 16.14 7.48
N TRP A 47 -3.50 15.79 6.20
CA TRP A 47 -2.47 16.29 5.29
C TRP A 47 -2.50 17.82 5.15
N VAL A 48 -3.69 18.41 4.98
CA VAL A 48 -3.86 19.87 4.93
C VAL A 48 -3.45 20.54 6.24
N LEU A 49 -3.80 19.93 7.39
CA LEU A 49 -3.40 20.45 8.70
C LEU A 49 -1.88 20.39 8.88
N MET A 50 -1.22 19.32 8.44
CA MET A 50 0.24 19.21 8.46
C MET A 50 0.88 20.28 7.57
N LEU A 51 0.30 20.55 6.40
CA LEU A 51 0.78 21.59 5.49
C LEU A 51 0.64 22.98 6.10
N ALA A 52 -0.52 23.28 6.70
CA ALA A 52 -0.74 24.54 7.41
C ALA A 52 0.27 24.72 8.56
N ALA A 53 0.47 23.67 9.37
CA ALA A 53 1.45 23.70 10.45
C ALA A 53 2.87 23.89 9.94
N PHE A 54 3.26 23.29 8.81
CA PHE A 54 4.55 23.53 8.18
C PHE A 54 4.71 25.00 7.73
N VAL A 55 3.71 25.57 7.07
CA VAL A 55 3.75 26.97 6.62
C VAL A 55 3.85 27.94 7.82
N MET A 56 3.17 27.63 8.93
CA MET A 56 3.19 28.47 10.13
C MET A 56 4.49 28.36 10.94
N THR A 57 5.10 27.18 10.99
CA THR A 57 6.25 26.90 11.87
C THR A 57 7.59 26.87 11.16
N GLY A 58 7.60 26.66 9.83
CA GLY A 58 8.82 26.40 9.06
C GLY A 58 9.55 25.11 9.46
N ASN A 59 8.92 24.20 10.21
CA ASN A 59 9.58 23.01 10.72
C ASN A 59 9.82 21.96 9.62
N ILE A 60 11.04 21.96 9.05
CA ILE A 60 11.47 21.06 7.98
C ILE A 60 11.37 19.57 8.39
N ALA A 61 11.42 19.24 9.68
CA ALA A 61 11.25 17.86 10.14
C ALA A 61 9.85 17.29 9.80
N MET A 62 8.88 18.14 9.44
CA MET A 62 7.55 17.71 9.00
C MET A 62 7.52 17.24 7.54
N LEU A 63 8.51 17.60 6.71
CA LEU A 63 8.48 17.32 5.26
C LEU A 63 8.37 15.84 4.92
N PRO A 64 9.14 14.91 5.56
CA PRO A 64 9.00 13.48 5.29
C PRO A 64 7.58 12.97 5.57
N ALA A 65 6.97 13.45 6.65
CA ALA A 65 5.62 13.05 7.01
C ALA A 65 4.58 13.64 6.04
N ILE A 66 4.72 14.91 5.63
CA ILE A 66 3.80 15.54 4.67
C ILE A 66 3.87 14.83 3.31
N ALA A 67 5.08 14.53 2.82
CA ALA A 67 5.27 13.82 1.56
C ALA A 67 4.64 12.42 1.62
N LEU A 68 4.90 11.67 2.69
CA LEU A 68 4.39 10.30 2.86
C LEU A 68 2.86 10.26 2.95
N ILE A 69 2.26 11.13 3.77
CA ILE A 69 0.80 11.18 3.91
C ILE A 69 0.16 11.66 2.61
N GLY A 70 0.73 12.68 1.95
CA GLY A 70 0.21 13.21 0.69
C GLY A 70 0.20 12.17 -0.42
N ALA A 71 1.30 11.43 -0.56
CA ALA A 71 1.40 10.35 -1.54
C ALA A 71 0.55 9.12 -1.18
N GLY A 72 0.38 8.81 0.11
CA GLY A 72 -0.18 7.54 0.56
C GLY A 72 -1.70 7.50 0.78
N VAL A 73 -2.35 8.63 1.07
CA VAL A 73 -3.78 8.65 1.45
C VAL A 73 -4.68 8.07 0.35
N VAL A 74 -4.48 8.47 -0.91
CA VAL A 74 -5.28 7.98 -2.04
C VAL A 74 -4.99 6.51 -2.35
N PRO A 75 -3.72 6.08 -2.56
CA PRO A 75 -3.41 4.67 -2.80
C PRO A 75 -3.91 3.74 -1.70
N PHE A 76 -3.73 4.11 -0.43
CA PHE A 76 -4.17 3.29 0.69
C PHE A 76 -5.70 3.21 0.78
N ALA A 77 -6.42 4.31 0.48
CA ALA A 77 -7.88 4.28 0.39
C ALA A 77 -8.37 3.34 -0.72
N VAL A 78 -7.69 3.29 -1.87
CA VAL A 78 -7.99 2.34 -2.95
C VAL A 78 -7.77 0.89 -2.49
N VAL A 79 -6.67 0.61 -1.79
CA VAL A 79 -6.40 -0.72 -1.21
C VAL A 79 -7.50 -1.12 -0.22
N LEU A 80 -7.91 -0.21 0.67
CA LEU A 80 -8.99 -0.46 1.63
C LEU A 80 -10.32 -0.76 0.91
N ARG A 81 -10.64 0.01 -0.14
CA ARG A 81 -11.83 -0.20 -0.98
C ARG A 81 -11.78 -1.55 -1.71
N ASN A 82 -10.60 -2.00 -2.12
CA ASN A 82 -10.40 -3.32 -2.71
C ASN A 82 -10.58 -4.43 -1.68
N GLY A 83 -10.15 -4.20 -0.43
CA GLY A 83 -10.39 -5.08 0.71
C GLY A 83 -11.87 -5.40 0.95
N GLU A 84 -12.76 -4.43 0.68
CA GLU A 84 -14.22 -4.62 0.76
C GLU A 84 -14.78 -5.54 -0.35
N ARG A 85 -13.97 -5.88 -1.37
CA ARG A 85 -14.37 -6.62 -2.58
C ARG A 85 -13.65 -7.96 -2.75
N LEU A 86 -13.04 -8.47 -1.68
CA LEU A 86 -12.28 -9.73 -1.67
C LEU A 86 -13.16 -10.99 -1.60
N ALA A 87 -14.48 -10.85 -1.47
CA ALA A 87 -15.38 -11.99 -1.46
C ALA A 87 -15.15 -12.91 -2.69
N GLY A 88 -14.90 -14.19 -2.42
CA GLY A 88 -14.66 -15.21 -3.45
C GLY A 88 -13.25 -15.24 -4.05
N THR A 89 -12.29 -14.45 -3.56
CA THR A 89 -10.90 -14.48 -4.06
C THR A 89 -9.97 -15.37 -3.25
N GLY A 90 -10.35 -15.71 -2.02
CA GLY A 90 -9.50 -16.43 -1.05
C GLY A 90 -8.49 -15.53 -0.34
N LEU A 91 -8.53 -14.22 -0.57
CA LEU A 91 -7.67 -13.23 0.08
C LEU A 91 -8.39 -12.54 1.25
N ILE A 92 -7.61 -12.05 2.20
CA ILE A 92 -8.03 -11.14 3.27
C ILE A 92 -7.37 -9.77 3.11
N LEU A 93 -7.86 -8.77 3.86
CA LEU A 93 -7.30 -7.41 3.81
C LEU A 93 -5.80 -7.41 4.15
N ASP A 94 -5.37 -8.28 5.06
CA ASP A 94 -3.98 -8.38 5.48
C ASP A 94 -3.07 -8.75 4.30
N ASP A 95 -3.50 -9.62 3.39
CA ASP A 95 -2.74 -9.96 2.18
C ASP A 95 -2.50 -8.74 1.29
N LEU A 96 -3.49 -7.86 1.18
CA LEU A 96 -3.39 -6.61 0.43
C LEU A 96 -2.46 -5.61 1.14
N LEU A 97 -2.48 -5.56 2.47
CA LEU A 97 -1.57 -4.71 3.24
C LEU A 97 -0.12 -5.20 3.14
N TYR A 98 0.10 -6.51 3.20
CA TYR A 98 1.41 -7.11 2.96
C TYR A 98 1.91 -6.82 1.55
N ALA A 99 1.05 -6.96 0.53
CA ALA A 99 1.36 -6.61 -0.85
C ALA A 99 1.74 -5.13 -1.00
N PHE A 100 0.99 -4.23 -0.37
CA PHE A 100 1.27 -2.79 -0.37
C PHE A 100 2.64 -2.48 0.26
N LEU A 101 2.93 -3.05 1.43
CA LEU A 101 4.22 -2.83 2.10
C LEU A 101 5.40 -3.37 1.28
N TYR A 102 5.26 -4.57 0.72
CA TYR A 102 6.32 -5.17 -0.09
C TYR A 102 6.54 -4.39 -1.40
N GLY A 103 5.46 -3.99 -2.07
CA GLY A 103 5.52 -3.14 -3.25
C GLY A 103 6.20 -1.80 -2.97
N GLY A 104 5.87 -1.17 -1.83
CA GLY A 104 6.54 0.05 -1.39
C GLY A 104 8.03 -0.14 -1.13
N ALA A 105 8.40 -1.18 -0.38
CA ALA A 105 9.81 -1.47 -0.09
C ALA A 105 10.63 -1.69 -1.37
N VAL A 106 10.08 -2.44 -2.33
CA VAL A 106 10.70 -2.61 -3.65
C VAL A 106 10.78 -1.29 -4.40
N GLY A 107 9.76 -0.43 -4.32
CA GLY A 107 9.78 0.92 -4.89
C GLY A 107 10.93 1.79 -4.38
N ILE A 108 11.21 1.77 -3.08
CA ILE A 108 12.36 2.50 -2.50
C ILE A 108 13.68 1.96 -3.05
N LEU A 109 13.84 0.63 -3.08
CA LEU A 109 15.09 0.01 -3.55
C LEU A 109 15.37 0.33 -5.01
N ILE A 110 14.34 0.26 -5.86
CA ILE A 110 14.47 0.54 -7.29
C ILE A 110 14.64 2.03 -7.54
N GLY A 111 13.80 2.89 -6.94
CA GLY A 111 13.91 4.35 -7.10
C GLY A 111 15.28 4.87 -6.67
N GLY A 112 15.80 4.41 -5.54
CA GLY A 112 17.13 4.78 -5.07
C GLY A 112 18.27 4.27 -5.98
N PHE A 113 18.15 3.05 -6.51
CA PHE A 113 19.12 2.51 -7.46
C PHE A 113 19.11 3.26 -8.80
N MET A 114 17.93 3.59 -9.29
CA MET A 114 17.74 4.29 -10.56
C MET A 114 18.31 5.72 -10.52
N ASP A 115 18.07 6.47 -9.44
CA ASP A 115 18.66 7.80 -9.29
C ASP A 115 20.19 7.77 -9.19
N ALA A 116 20.77 6.71 -8.60
CA ALA A 116 22.22 6.56 -8.48
C ALA A 116 22.90 6.26 -9.83
N GLU A 117 22.25 5.47 -10.70
CA GLU A 117 22.89 4.89 -11.89
C GLU A 117 22.53 5.62 -13.20
N VAL A 118 21.31 6.16 -13.31
CA VAL A 118 20.74 6.59 -14.61
C VAL A 118 21.11 8.04 -14.99
N GLY A 119 21.70 8.80 -14.07
CA GLY A 119 21.97 10.23 -14.22
C GLY A 119 23.05 10.66 -15.24
N ARG A 120 23.72 9.76 -15.97
CA ARG A 120 24.92 10.15 -16.75
C ARG A 120 24.83 10.15 -18.28
N HIS A 121 24.02 9.34 -18.98
CA HIS A 121 24.26 9.14 -20.43
C HIS A 121 23.06 8.92 -21.38
N VAL A 122 21.80 9.23 -21.00
CA VAL A 122 20.63 8.86 -21.83
C VAL A 122 19.72 10.05 -22.16
N SER A 123 19.15 10.06 -23.38
CA SER A 123 18.15 11.06 -23.78
C SER A 123 16.88 10.94 -22.91
N ARG A 124 16.25 12.09 -22.58
CA ARG A 124 15.12 12.17 -21.63
C ARG A 124 13.98 11.19 -21.92
N ARG A 125 13.67 10.94 -23.20
CA ARG A 125 12.61 10.02 -23.62
C ARG A 125 12.97 8.56 -23.40
N SER A 126 14.21 8.17 -23.71
CA SER A 126 14.68 6.81 -23.51
C SER A 126 14.81 6.50 -22.01
N LEU A 127 15.17 7.49 -21.19
CA LEU A 127 15.27 7.38 -19.74
C LEU A 127 13.91 7.10 -19.08
N LEU A 128 12.87 7.85 -19.45
CA LEU A 128 11.51 7.64 -18.94
C LEU A 128 10.94 6.27 -19.36
N LEU A 129 11.23 5.82 -20.58
CA LEU A 129 10.77 4.51 -21.05
C LEU A 129 11.49 3.36 -20.36
N SER A 130 12.81 3.44 -20.20
CA SER A 130 13.59 2.42 -19.49
C SER A 130 13.21 2.36 -18.01
N ALA A 131 12.95 3.52 -17.40
CA ALA A 131 12.47 3.62 -16.02
C ALA A 131 11.15 2.88 -15.82
N GLY A 132 10.13 3.23 -16.62
CA GLY A 132 8.84 2.57 -16.53
C GLY A 132 8.91 1.06 -16.75
N LEU A 133 9.77 0.57 -17.67
CA LEU A 133 9.96 -0.87 -17.87
C LEU A 133 10.60 -1.56 -16.65
N ILE A 134 11.62 -0.95 -16.05
CA ILE A 134 12.29 -1.48 -14.86
C ILE A 134 11.33 -1.48 -13.67
N GLU A 135 10.56 -0.40 -13.49
CA GLU A 135 9.54 -0.30 -12.44
C GLU A 135 8.46 -1.38 -12.59
N GLU A 136 7.92 -1.59 -13.79
CA GLU A 136 6.92 -2.62 -14.03
C GLU A 136 7.49 -4.03 -13.84
N ALA A 137 8.73 -4.27 -14.25
CA ALA A 137 9.42 -5.54 -13.97
C ALA A 137 9.59 -5.77 -12.46
N ALA A 138 9.99 -4.73 -11.70
CA ALA A 138 10.15 -4.81 -10.27
C ALA A 138 8.82 -5.04 -9.53
N LYS A 139 7.74 -4.39 -9.95
CA LYS A 139 6.38 -4.65 -9.45
C LYS A 139 5.94 -6.08 -9.75
N GLY A 140 6.29 -6.60 -10.93
CA GLY A 140 6.07 -8.00 -11.30
C GLY A 140 6.77 -8.97 -10.34
N VAL A 141 8.05 -8.75 -10.06
CA VAL A 141 8.81 -9.56 -9.09
C VAL A 141 8.21 -9.46 -7.69
N ALA A 142 7.86 -8.26 -7.23
CA ALA A 142 7.21 -8.04 -5.95
C ALA A 142 5.90 -8.83 -5.83
N LEU A 143 5.07 -8.79 -6.88
CA LEU A 143 3.84 -9.56 -6.95
C LEU A 143 4.10 -11.07 -6.90
N LEU A 144 5.09 -11.57 -7.64
CA LEU A 144 5.45 -13.00 -7.63
C LEU A 144 5.88 -13.47 -6.24
N VAL A 145 6.66 -12.67 -5.52
CA VAL A 145 7.09 -12.98 -4.15
C VAL A 145 5.89 -13.04 -3.21
N VAL A 146 5.04 -12.02 -3.22
CA VAL A 146 3.84 -11.97 -2.36
C VAL A 146 2.87 -13.10 -2.71
N ALA A 147 2.71 -13.43 -3.99
CA ALA A 147 1.83 -14.49 -4.46
C ALA A 147 2.43 -15.91 -4.37
N TRP A 148 3.69 -16.06 -3.95
CA TRP A 148 4.39 -17.35 -3.96
C TRP A 148 3.71 -18.38 -3.05
N ARG A 149 3.26 -17.95 -1.87
CA ARG A 149 2.71 -18.85 -0.84
C ARG A 149 1.19 -18.88 -0.80
N LEU A 150 0.51 -18.27 -1.77
CA LEU A 150 -0.94 -18.33 -1.84
C LEU A 150 -1.42 -19.75 -2.16
N PRO A 151 -2.34 -20.31 -1.36
CA PRO A 151 -2.85 -21.66 -1.55
C PRO A 151 -3.71 -21.81 -2.82
N ALA A 152 -4.34 -20.72 -3.28
CA ALA A 152 -5.12 -20.69 -4.50
C ALA A 152 -4.78 -19.45 -5.33
N ARG A 153 -4.49 -19.64 -6.61
CA ARG A 153 -4.19 -18.57 -7.56
C ARG A 153 -5.37 -18.38 -8.49
N SER A 154 -6.08 -17.27 -8.33
CA SER A 154 -7.14 -16.85 -9.26
C SER A 154 -6.74 -15.53 -9.93
N MET A 155 -7.24 -15.29 -11.14
CA MET A 155 -7.03 -14.02 -11.85
C MET A 155 -7.50 -12.83 -11.00
N ARG A 156 -8.64 -12.98 -10.31
CA ARG A 156 -9.17 -11.96 -9.39
C ARG A 156 -8.23 -11.69 -8.23
N ALA A 157 -7.68 -12.72 -7.58
CA ALA A 157 -6.70 -12.55 -6.52
C ALA A 157 -5.43 -11.84 -7.01
N GLY A 158 -4.92 -12.24 -8.19
CA GLY A 158 -3.77 -11.61 -8.82
C GLY A 158 -3.97 -10.12 -9.12
N MET A 159 -5.16 -9.72 -9.61
CA MET A 159 -5.48 -8.32 -9.85
C MET A 159 -5.49 -7.49 -8.56
N TYR A 160 -6.07 -8.01 -7.47
CA TYR A 160 -6.10 -7.28 -6.19
C TYR A 160 -4.71 -7.16 -5.55
N LEU A 161 -3.91 -8.23 -5.59
CA LEU A 161 -2.53 -8.18 -5.11
C LEU A 161 -1.65 -7.27 -5.96
N GLY A 162 -1.76 -7.35 -7.29
CA GLY A 162 -1.01 -6.48 -8.20
C GLY A 162 -1.36 -5.01 -7.99
N ALA A 163 -2.65 -4.70 -7.84
CA ALA A 163 -3.09 -3.33 -7.52
C ALA A 163 -2.53 -2.85 -6.18
N ALA A 164 -2.47 -3.71 -5.16
CA ALA A 164 -1.91 -3.36 -3.86
C ALA A 164 -0.38 -3.15 -3.92
N VAL A 165 0.36 -4.02 -4.61
CA VAL A 165 1.79 -3.86 -4.88
C VAL A 165 2.06 -2.53 -5.58
N GLY A 166 1.35 -2.26 -6.68
CA GLY A 166 1.52 -1.02 -7.45
C GLY A 166 1.17 0.23 -6.63
N ALA A 167 0.11 0.18 -5.83
CA ALA A 167 -0.28 1.27 -4.94
C ALA A 167 0.81 1.57 -3.89
N GLY A 168 1.40 0.53 -3.31
CA GLY A 168 2.50 0.66 -2.35
C GLY A 168 3.77 1.22 -2.98
N PHE A 169 4.15 0.68 -4.14
CA PHE A 169 5.29 1.13 -4.94
C PHE A 169 5.16 2.62 -5.25
N ALA A 170 4.04 3.03 -5.86
CA ALA A 170 3.78 4.40 -6.24
C ALA A 170 3.77 5.35 -5.03
N THR A 171 3.26 4.90 -3.87
CA THR A 171 3.26 5.70 -2.64
C THR A 171 4.67 6.07 -2.22
N LEU A 172 5.57 5.08 -2.09
CA LEU A 172 6.91 5.34 -1.59
C LEU A 172 7.83 5.98 -2.64
N GLU A 173 7.65 5.64 -3.92
CA GLU A 173 8.32 6.32 -5.03
C GLU A 173 7.94 7.81 -5.10
N THR A 174 6.64 8.13 -5.04
CA THR A 174 6.16 9.51 -5.03
C THR A 174 6.67 10.27 -3.81
N THR A 175 6.68 9.60 -2.63
CA THR A 175 7.23 10.18 -1.40
C THR A 175 8.72 10.52 -1.57
N PHE A 176 9.49 9.59 -2.14
CA PHE A 176 10.90 9.77 -2.39
C PHE A 176 11.18 10.94 -3.34
N TYR A 177 10.50 11.01 -4.50
CA TYR A 177 10.67 12.11 -5.45
C TYR A 177 10.20 13.47 -4.91
N ALA A 178 9.14 13.49 -4.10
CA ALA A 178 8.72 14.72 -3.43
C ALA A 178 9.80 15.22 -2.46
N LEU A 179 10.39 14.31 -1.66
CA LEU A 179 11.46 14.66 -0.73
C LEU A 179 12.75 15.06 -1.43
N ASP A 180 13.15 14.37 -2.49
CA ASP A 180 14.31 14.73 -3.30
C ASP A 180 14.16 16.13 -3.91
N GLY A 181 12.97 16.45 -4.46
CA GLY A 181 12.67 17.79 -4.97
C GLY A 181 12.79 18.88 -3.90
N MET A 182 12.25 18.60 -2.70
CA MET A 182 12.30 19.50 -1.56
C MET A 182 13.73 19.71 -1.06
N LEU A 183 14.51 18.65 -0.88
CA LEU A 183 15.91 18.70 -0.43
C LEU A 183 16.80 19.38 -1.47
N SER A 184 16.60 19.10 -2.76
CA SER A 184 17.28 19.82 -3.84
C SER A 184 16.98 21.33 -3.83
N SER A 185 15.83 21.70 -3.28
CA SER A 185 15.39 23.09 -3.11
C SER A 185 15.71 23.67 -1.74
N SER A 186 16.28 22.90 -0.80
CA SER A 186 16.56 23.37 0.57
C SER A 186 17.62 24.46 0.65
N ASN A 187 18.49 24.53 -0.35
CA ASN A 187 19.36 25.69 -0.54
C ASN A 187 18.59 27.00 -0.85
N LYS A 188 17.28 26.92 -1.12
CA LYS A 188 16.34 28.05 -1.35
C LYS A 188 15.13 28.06 -0.39
N LEU A 189 14.95 27.03 0.44
CA LEU A 189 13.77 26.84 1.32
C LEU A 189 13.63 27.89 2.42
N HIS A 190 14.70 28.61 2.76
CA HIS A 190 14.65 29.66 3.79
C HIS A 190 13.89 30.92 3.36
N THR A 191 13.50 31.05 2.08
CA THR A 191 13.00 32.33 1.54
C THR A 191 11.63 32.26 0.85
N ASP A 192 11.12 31.09 0.44
CA ASP A 192 9.88 31.04 -0.36
C ASP A 192 8.98 29.82 -0.08
N ALA A 193 7.95 30.02 0.74
CA ALA A 193 6.91 29.03 1.02
C ALA A 193 6.11 28.61 -0.23
N GLY A 194 6.01 29.49 -1.24
CA GLY A 194 5.31 29.21 -2.50
C GLY A 194 6.02 28.14 -3.33
N ALA A 195 7.35 28.14 -3.35
CA ALA A 195 8.15 27.14 -4.06
C ALA A 195 7.95 25.73 -3.48
N VAL A 196 7.77 25.62 -2.16
CA VAL A 196 7.53 24.35 -1.46
C VAL A 196 6.16 23.78 -1.79
N LEU A 197 5.13 24.64 -1.80
CA LEU A 197 3.77 24.26 -2.13
C LEU A 197 3.66 23.73 -3.56
N VAL A 198 4.35 24.39 -4.51
CA VAL A 198 4.38 23.93 -5.90
C VAL A 198 5.02 22.55 -6.00
N GLN A 199 6.09 22.25 -5.24
CA GLN A 199 6.74 20.93 -5.29
C GLN A 199 5.91 19.83 -4.64
N LEU A 200 5.23 20.14 -3.53
CA LEU A 200 4.30 19.22 -2.86
C LEU A 200 3.09 18.86 -3.74
N VAL A 201 2.59 19.81 -4.51
CA VAL A 201 1.41 19.62 -5.36
C VAL A 201 1.77 19.10 -6.76
N ALA A 202 2.94 19.49 -7.27
CA ALA A 202 3.37 19.21 -8.64
C ALA A 202 4.49 18.16 -8.72
N ALA A 203 4.57 17.21 -7.79
CA ALA A 203 5.45 16.04 -7.97
C ALA A 203 4.86 15.11 -9.04
N PRO A 204 5.28 15.26 -10.31
CA PRO A 204 5.81 14.11 -11.04
C PRO A 204 7.18 14.44 -11.65
N SER A 205 8.12 13.53 -11.40
CA SER A 205 9.45 13.36 -12.01
C SER A 205 10.29 14.62 -12.29
N GLY A 206 11.39 14.70 -11.53
CA GLY A 206 12.61 15.49 -11.71
C GLY A 206 12.72 16.48 -12.87
N SER A 207 13.24 17.66 -12.53
CA SER A 207 13.78 18.72 -13.39
C SER A 207 12.80 19.77 -13.96
N ARG A 208 12.38 20.67 -13.07
CA ARG A 208 12.43 22.11 -13.36
C ARG A 208 13.18 22.72 -12.20
N LEU A 209 14.43 23.16 -12.36
CA LEU A 209 14.80 24.58 -12.22
C LEU A 209 16.30 24.74 -12.55
N ARG A 210 16.70 24.43 -13.79
CA ARG A 210 18.07 24.72 -14.28
C ARG A 210 18.13 25.79 -15.38
N SER A 211 17.00 26.43 -15.73
CA SER A 211 16.94 27.43 -16.82
C SER A 211 16.53 28.86 -16.41
N LEU A 212 16.56 29.20 -15.12
CA LEU A 212 16.32 30.58 -14.66
C LEU A 212 17.56 31.22 -14.00
N ALA A 213 18.75 30.65 -14.23
CA ALA A 213 20.03 31.20 -13.76
C ALA A 213 20.93 31.67 -14.92
N SER A 214 20.36 31.87 -16.11
CA SER A 214 21.09 32.35 -17.29
C SER A 214 20.35 33.47 -18.02
N THR A 215 19.77 34.41 -17.28
CA THR A 215 19.46 35.76 -17.79
C THR A 215 19.42 36.74 -16.64
#